data_AF-Q1IAI3-F1
#
_entry.id   AF-Q1IAI3-F1
#
_cell.length_a   1.000
_cell.length_b   1.000
_cell.length_c   1.000
_cell.angle_alpha   90.00
_cell.angle_beta   90.00
_cell.angle_gamma   90.00
#
_symmetry.space_group_name_H-M   'P 1'
#
loop_
_entity.id
_entity.type
_entity.pdbx_description
1 polymer ?
#
loop_
_entity_poly.entity_id
_entity_poly.type
_entity_poly.pdbx_seq_one_letter_code
_entity_poly.pdbx_strand_id
1 'polypeptide(L)'
;MGNEIPADHGQLGWTVGACTFMEGATKGTRLFRVEPGNCANHAMEQASVLLDSARRASFIGVMDNEPVLVWASHYLSDMAKALMDDAHMGILKKV
;
A
#
# COMPACT_ATOMS: atom_id res chain seq x y z
N MET A 1 11.06 19.53 -10.93
CA MET A 1 11.66 18.39 -11.64
C MET A 1 10.51 17.55 -12.14
N GLY A 2 10.41 17.31 -13.45
CA GLY A 2 9.37 16.40 -13.96
C GLY A 2 9.71 15.00 -13.48
N ASN A 3 8.80 14.35 -12.75
CA ASN A 3 8.98 12.96 -12.38
C ASN A 3 8.90 12.14 -13.68
N GLU A 4 10.06 11.73 -14.20
CA GLU A 4 10.13 10.79 -15.31
C GLU A 4 9.53 9.47 -14.84
N ILE A 5 8.41 9.08 -15.45
CA ILE A 5 7.79 7.78 -15.20
C ILE A 5 8.58 6.76 -16.03
N PRO A 6 9.03 5.64 -15.44
CA PRO A 6 9.58 4.53 -16.21
C PRO A 6 8.67 4.16 -17.38
N ALA A 7 9.25 3.94 -18.56
CA ALA A 7 8.50 3.79 -19.83
C ALA A 7 7.51 2.61 -19.85
N ASP A 8 7.62 1.68 -18.90
CA ASP A 8 6.77 0.51 -18.70
C ASP A 8 5.51 0.79 -17.88
N HIS A 9 5.40 1.94 -17.20
CA HIS A 9 4.25 2.27 -16.35
C HIS A 9 3.37 3.35 -16.98
N GLY A 10 2.08 3.05 -17.18
CA GLY A 10 1.10 4.04 -17.63
C GLY A 10 0.86 5.16 -16.60
N GLN A 11 0.40 6.34 -17.04
CA GLN A 11 0.15 7.50 -16.17
C GLN A 11 -1.36 7.72 -15.96
N LEU A 12 -1.99 6.99 -15.02
CA LEU A 12 -3.39 7.27 -14.63
C LEU A 12 -3.52 8.38 -13.57
N GLY A 13 -2.44 8.70 -12.86
CA GLY A 13 -2.39 9.68 -11.79
C GLY A 13 -1.14 9.53 -10.92
N TRP A 14 -1.13 10.21 -9.78
CA TRP A 14 -0.03 10.21 -8.82
C TRP A 14 -0.55 9.92 -7.41
N THR A 15 0.20 9.18 -6.60
CA THR A 15 -0.09 9.09 -5.16
C THR A 15 -0.15 10.49 -4.55
N VAL A 16 -1.13 10.70 -3.68
CA VAL A 16 -1.46 12.00 -3.07
C VAL A 16 -0.80 12.12 -1.70
N GLY A 17 -0.46 10.98 -1.08
CA GLY A 17 0.04 10.89 0.27
C GLY A 17 -1.01 11.34 1.29
N ALA A 18 -2.30 11.12 1.09
CA ALA A 18 -3.31 11.36 2.12
C ALA A 18 -3.48 10.15 3.07
N CYS A 19 -3.19 8.94 2.60
CA CYS A 19 -3.41 7.71 3.36
C CYS A 19 -2.26 7.39 4.32
N THR A 20 -2.63 6.76 5.44
CA THR A 20 -1.73 6.33 6.50
C THR A 20 -2.09 4.93 6.96
N PHE A 21 -1.11 4.21 7.51
CA PHE A 21 -1.33 2.89 8.11
C PHE A 21 -0.48 2.74 9.37
N MET A 22 -0.85 1.74 10.18
CA MET A 22 -0.31 1.45 11.51
C MET A 22 -0.51 2.58 12.54
N GLU A 23 -1.22 2.25 13.61
CA GLU A 23 -1.42 3.19 14.73
C GLU A 23 -0.12 3.40 15.49
N GLY A 24 0.15 4.66 15.84
CA GLY A 24 1.22 4.99 16.76
C GLY A 24 0.85 4.71 18.21
N ALA A 25 1.84 4.81 19.10
CA ALA A 25 1.64 4.60 20.54
C ALA A 25 0.62 5.57 21.16
N THR A 26 0.45 6.75 20.56
CA THR A 26 -0.56 7.73 20.96
C THR A 26 -1.79 7.62 20.09
N LYS A 27 -2.97 7.53 20.70
CA LYS A 27 -4.25 7.48 19.99
C LYS A 27 -4.36 8.61 18.95
N GLY A 28 -4.69 8.25 17.71
CA GLY A 28 -4.83 9.19 16.59
C GLY A 28 -3.52 9.52 15.85
N THR A 29 -2.36 9.06 16.34
CA THR A 29 -1.11 9.15 15.59
C THR A 29 -0.92 7.96 14.65
N ARG A 30 -0.14 8.16 13.59
CA ARG A 30 0.14 7.16 12.56
C ARG A 30 1.63 7.04 12.35
N LEU A 31 2.13 5.82 12.19
CA LEU A 31 3.56 5.57 12.04
C LEU A 31 4.02 5.72 10.59
N PHE A 32 3.14 5.37 9.62
CA PHE A 32 3.49 5.39 8.22
C PHE A 32 2.45 6.11 7.37
N ARG A 33 2.93 6.66 6.24
CA ARG A 33 2.16 7.41 5.26
C ARG A 33 2.59 6.97 3.87
N VAL A 34 1.65 6.97 2.93
CA VAL A 34 1.99 6.76 1.51
C VAL A 34 2.78 7.98 1.02
N GLU A 35 3.89 7.73 0.34
CA GLU A 35 4.71 8.80 -0.22
C GLU A 35 4.04 9.40 -1.46
N PRO A 36 3.76 10.72 -1.51
CA PRO A 36 3.14 11.37 -2.65
C PRO A 36 4.06 11.41 -3.88
N GLY A 37 3.47 11.64 -5.06
CA GLY A 37 4.23 11.87 -6.30
C GLY A 37 4.77 10.60 -6.98
N ASN A 38 4.34 9.41 -6.53
CA ASN A 38 4.65 8.14 -7.18
C ASN A 38 3.57 7.80 -8.22
N CYS A 39 3.96 7.09 -9.28
CA CYS A 39 3.03 6.66 -10.33
C CYS A 39 1.89 5.81 -9.73
N ALA A 40 0.64 6.24 -9.91
CA ALA A 40 -0.51 5.55 -9.33
C ALA A 40 -0.70 4.12 -9.88
N ASN A 41 -0.34 3.86 -11.13
CA ASN A 41 -0.41 2.51 -11.71
C ASN A 41 0.56 1.58 -11.01
N HIS A 42 1.81 2.00 -10.88
CA HIS A 42 2.82 1.22 -10.18
C HIS A 42 2.42 0.99 -8.72
N ALA A 43 1.87 2.01 -8.04
CA ALA A 43 1.37 1.88 -6.68
C ALA A 43 0.26 0.81 -6.56
N MET A 44 -0.66 0.75 -7.52
CA MET A 44 -1.72 -0.27 -7.57
C MET A 44 -1.17 -1.69 -7.83
N GLU A 45 -0.16 -1.81 -8.69
CA GLU A 45 0.54 -3.08 -8.95
C GLU A 45 1.25 -3.57 -7.68
N GLN A 46 1.99 -2.69 -7.00
CA GLN A 46 2.65 -3.03 -5.73
C GLN A 46 1.64 -3.36 -4.63
N ALA A 47 0.49 -2.68 -4.57
CA ALA A 47 -0.58 -3.04 -3.64
C ALA A 47 -1.10 -4.48 -3.90
N SER A 48 -1.15 -4.91 -5.17
CA SER A 48 -1.54 -6.28 -5.52
C SER A 48 -0.49 -7.31 -5.08
N VAL A 49 0.81 -7.00 -5.22
CA VAL A 49 1.91 -7.84 -4.71
C VAL A 49 1.86 -7.97 -3.19
N LEU A 50 1.59 -6.87 -2.48
CA LEU A 50 1.42 -6.88 -1.02
C LEU A 50 0.24 -7.74 -0.58
N LEU A 51 -0.91 -7.66 -1.27
CA LEU A 51 -2.08 -8.49 -0.97
C LEU A 51 -1.86 -9.97 -1.24
N ASP A 52 -1.17 -10.33 -2.32
CA ASP A 52 -0.82 -11.74 -2.58
C ASP A 52 0.12 -12.27 -1.50
N SER A 53 1.10 -11.47 -1.09
CA SER A 53 2.00 -11.80 0.02
C SER A 53 1.24 -11.97 1.34
N ALA A 54 0.32 -11.05 1.65
CA ALA A 54 -0.54 -11.14 2.83
C ALA A 54 -1.40 -12.40 2.82
N ARG A 55 -2.00 -12.74 1.68
CA ARG A 55 -2.81 -13.95 1.49
C ARG A 55 -2.00 -15.23 1.74
N ARG A 56 -0.78 -15.30 1.21
CA ARG A 56 0.10 -16.47 1.43
C ARG A 56 0.55 -16.56 2.88
N ALA A 57 0.95 -15.44 3.48
CA ALA A 57 1.37 -15.38 4.87
C ALA A 57 0.24 -15.76 5.84
N SER A 58 -1.00 -15.34 5.58
CA SER A 58 -2.14 -15.71 6.42
C SER A 58 -2.46 -17.21 6.32
N PHE A 59 -2.41 -17.78 5.11
CA PHE A 59 -2.64 -19.21 4.90
C PHE A 59 -1.57 -20.05 5.61
N ILE A 60 -0.28 -19.77 5.39
CA ILE A 60 0.83 -20.48 6.03
C ILE A 60 0.78 -20.28 7.54
N GLY A 61 0.59 -19.04 8.00
CA GLY A 61 0.56 -18.70 9.42
C GLY A 61 -0.49 -19.48 10.21
N VAL A 62 -1.66 -19.74 9.60
CA VAL A 62 -2.71 -20.55 10.24
C VAL A 62 -2.42 -22.04 10.13
N MET A 63 -1.99 -22.53 8.95
CA MET A 63 -1.75 -23.97 8.73
C MET A 63 -0.58 -24.51 9.56
N ASP A 64 0.50 -23.74 9.67
CA ASP A 64 1.74 -24.16 10.33
C ASP A 64 1.84 -23.62 11.78
N ASN A 65 0.79 -22.96 12.28
CA ASN A 65 0.75 -22.34 13.60
C ASN A 65 1.92 -21.34 13.84
N GLU A 66 2.18 -20.51 12.82
CA GLU A 66 3.24 -19.51 12.79
C GLU A 66 2.66 -18.10 13.04
N PRO A 67 2.54 -17.63 14.30
CA PRO A 67 1.85 -16.38 14.63
C PRO A 67 2.54 -15.15 14.03
N VAL A 68 3.85 -15.20 13.80
CA VAL A 68 4.59 -14.11 13.14
C VAL A 68 4.07 -13.86 11.72
N LEU A 69 3.73 -14.93 10.98
CA LEU A 69 3.19 -14.81 9.62
C LEU A 69 1.75 -14.30 9.62
N VAL A 70 0.97 -14.64 10.65
CA VAL A 70 -0.38 -14.07 10.85
C VAL A 70 -0.28 -12.55 11.05
N TRP A 71 0.61 -12.08 11.93
CA TRP A 71 0.81 -10.65 12.13
C TRP A 71 1.39 -9.95 10.90
N ALA A 72 2.34 -10.58 10.20
CA ALA A 72 2.86 -10.05 8.95
C ALA A 72 1.75 -9.87 7.92
N SER A 73 0.83 -10.83 7.78
CA SER A 73 -0.31 -10.73 6.87
C SER A 73 -1.23 -9.54 7.20
N HIS A 74 -1.44 -9.27 8.48
CA HIS A 74 -2.23 -8.12 8.95
C HIS A 74 -1.57 -6.81 8.52
N TYR A 75 -0.28 -6.62 8.81
CA TYR A 75 0.44 -5.39 8.45
C TYR A 75 0.55 -5.19 6.93
N LEU A 76 0.81 -6.25 6.16
CA LEU A 76 0.87 -6.19 4.70
C LEU A 76 -0.49 -5.81 4.09
N SER A 77 -1.58 -6.30 4.68
CA SER A 77 -2.94 -5.93 4.24
C SER A 77 -3.25 -4.45 4.50
N ASP A 78 -2.87 -3.94 5.67
CA ASP A 78 -3.02 -2.51 6.00
C ASP A 78 -2.19 -1.61 5.07
N MET A 79 -0.96 -2.01 4.78
CA MET A 79 -0.07 -1.33 3.82
C MET A 79 -0.69 -1.29 2.43
N ALA A 80 -1.14 -2.44 1.92
CA ALA A 80 -1.75 -2.54 0.60
C ALA A 80 -3.00 -1.66 0.49
N LYS A 81 -3.85 -1.68 1.52
CA LYS A 81 -5.06 -0.85 1.55
C LYS A 81 -4.72 0.63 1.50
N ALA A 82 -3.81 1.10 2.35
CA ALA A 82 -3.41 2.51 2.35
C ALA A 82 -2.84 2.94 0.99
N LEU A 83 -2.00 2.12 0.38
CA LEU A 83 -1.41 2.37 -0.94
C LEU A 83 -2.48 2.43 -2.04
N MET A 84 -3.41 1.48 -2.05
CA MET A 84 -4.53 1.40 -3.00
C MET A 84 -5.45 2.61 -2.87
N ASP A 85 -5.89 2.94 -1.66
CA ASP A 85 -6.77 4.07 -1.39
C ASP A 85 -6.11 5.39 -1.85
N ASP A 86 -4.81 5.56 -1.58
CA ASP A 86 -4.07 6.78 -1.94
C ASP A 86 -3.88 6.94 -3.45
N ALA A 87 -3.50 5.86 -4.13
CA ALA A 87 -3.37 5.83 -5.58
C ALA A 87 -4.73 6.09 -6.25
N HIS A 88 -5.81 5.51 -5.71
CA HIS A 88 -7.16 5.73 -6.21
C HIS A 88 -7.60 7.20 -6.06
N MET A 89 -7.30 7.84 -4.93
CA MET A 89 -7.52 9.29 -4.78
C MET A 89 -6.78 10.10 -5.85
N GLY A 90 -5.55 9.71 -6.18
CA GLY A 90 -4.74 10.33 -7.23
C GLY A 90 -5.34 10.19 -8.62
N ILE A 91 -5.91 9.02 -8.94
CA ILE A 91 -6.55 8.73 -10.23
C ILE A 91 -7.88 9.48 -10.36
N LEU A 92 -8.68 9.54 -9.30
CA LEU A 92 -9.96 10.25 -9.31
C LEU A 92 -9.80 11.77 -9.35
N LYS A 93 -8.73 12.30 -8.76
CA LYS A 93 -8.41 13.74 -8.76
C LYS A 93 -7.79 14.24 -10.07
N LYS A 94 -8.06 13.63 -11.24
CA LYS A 94 -7.62 14.18 -12.53
C LYS A 94 -8.03 15.67 -12.65
N VAL A 95 -7.06 16.55 -12.39
CA VAL A 95 -7.03 18.00 -12.59
C VAL A 95 -5.96 18.25 -13.64
#